data_AF-A0A355SVC0-F1
#
_entry.id   AF-A0A355SVC0-F1
#
_cell.length_a   1.000
_cell.length_b   1.000
_cell.length_c   1.000
_cell.angle_alpha   90.00
_cell.angle_beta   90.00
_cell.angle_gamma   90.00
#
_symmetry.space_group_name_H-M   'P 1'
#
loop_
_entity.id
_entity.type
_entity.pdbx_description
1 polymer ?
#
loop_
_entity_poly.entity_id
_entity_poly.type
_entity_poly.pdbx_seq_one_letter_code
_entity_poly.pdbx_strand_id
1 'polypeptide(L)' 'MFELPLMLTSIITHPGGAHKDEFLACAVLLTQAPVAIQRREPTEADLADTSIAVLDVGGE' A
#
# COMPACT_ATOMS: atom_id res chain seq x y z
N MET A 1 -8.45 18.95 14.98
CA MET A 1 -7.69 19.28 13.76
C MET A 1 -6.59 18.24 13.65
N PHE A 2 -6.86 17.14 12.95
CA PHE A 2 -5.82 16.17 12.59
C PHE A 2 -5.45 16.50 11.15
N GLU A 3 -4.45 17.34 10.97
CA GLU A 3 -3.77 17.50 9.69
C GLU A 3 -2.68 16.44 9.63
N LEU A 4 -2.99 15.31 9.03
CA LEU A 4 -1.98 14.55 8.32
C LEU A 4 -2.47 14.55 6.87
N PRO A 5 -1.78 15.22 5.94
CA PRO A 5 -1.96 14.80 4.57
C PRO A 5 -1.37 13.39 4.56
N LEU A 6 -2.22 12.36 4.51
CA LEU A 6 -1.79 11.03 4.07
C LEU A 6 -1.31 11.18 2.62
N MET A 7 -0.16 11.84 2.42
CA MET A 7 0.53 11.82 1.15
C MET A 7 1.25 10.48 1.12
N LEU A 8 0.46 9.43 0.86
CA LEU A 8 1.05 8.16 0.48
C LEU A 8 1.94 8.44 -0.72
N THR A 9 3.18 7.96 -0.66
CA THR A 9 4.17 8.10 -1.74
C THR A 9 4.26 6.83 -2.56
N SER A 10 3.84 5.68 -2.00
CA SER A 10 3.77 4.39 -2.66
C SER A 10 2.74 3.48 -2.02
N ILE A 11 2.21 2.56 -2.82
CA ILE A 11 1.49 1.37 -2.36
C ILE A 11 2.38 0.15 -2.65
N ILE A 12 2.49 -0.78 -1.71
CA ILE A 12 3.19 -2.06 -1.87
C ILE A 12 2.19 -3.20 -1.68
N THR A 13 2.26 -4.17 -2.58
CA THR A 13 1.45 -5.38 -2.62
C THR A 13 2.36 -6.59 -2.77
N HIS A 14 1.93 -7.77 -2.33
CA HIS A 14 2.72 -8.98 -2.53
C HIS A 14 2.89 -9.30 -4.03
N PRO A 15 3.99 -9.95 -4.43
CA PRO A 15 4.27 -10.24 -5.84
C PRO A 15 3.41 -11.38 -6.42
N GLY A 16 2.64 -12.09 -5.59
CA GLY A 16 1.84 -13.26 -5.97
C GLY A 16 0.61 -12.93 -6.83
N GLY A 17 -0.38 -13.82 -6.86
CA GLY A 17 -1.63 -13.56 -7.58
C GLY A 17 -2.45 -12.49 -6.88
N ALA A 18 -2.84 -11.42 -7.59
CA ALA A 18 -3.64 -10.35 -6.99
C ALA A 18 -5.01 -10.88 -6.54
N HIS A 19 -5.34 -10.68 -5.27
CA HIS A 19 -6.64 -11.01 -4.72
C HIS A 19 -7.67 -9.88 -4.95
N LYS A 20 -8.95 -10.19 -4.76
CA LYS A 20 -10.06 -9.26 -5.04
C LYS A 20 -10.10 -8.09 -4.06
N ASP A 21 -9.81 -8.37 -2.80
CA ASP A 21 -9.68 -7.40 -1.72
C ASP A 21 -8.45 -6.52 -1.90
N GLU A 22 -7.30 -7.07 -2.29
CA GLU A 22 -6.10 -6.28 -2.67
C GLU A 22 -6.44 -5.26 -3.77
N PHE A 23 -7.06 -5.73 -4.86
CA PHE A 23 -7.46 -4.87 -5.98
C PHE A 23 -8.40 -3.75 -5.51
N LEU A 24 -9.41 -4.08 -4.71
CA LEU A 24 -10.36 -3.10 -4.18
C LEU A 24 -9.67 -2.07 -3.27
N ALA A 25 -8.79 -2.52 -2.39
CA ALA A 25 -8.03 -1.64 -1.49
C ALA A 25 -7.15 -0.67 -2.28
N CYS A 26 -6.44 -1.16 -3.30
CA CYS A 26 -5.65 -0.34 -4.21
C CYS A 26 -6.52 0.70 -4.93
N ALA A 27 -7.66 0.29 -5.49
CA ALA A 27 -8.56 1.19 -6.20
C ALA A 27 -9.07 2.32 -5.29
N VAL A 28 -9.43 2.01 -4.05
CA VAL A 28 -9.86 3.00 -3.06
C VAL A 28 -8.73 3.96 -2.71
N LEU A 29 -7.54 3.46 -2.39
CA LEU A 29 -6.40 4.32 -2.02
C LEU A 29 -5.96 5.23 -3.17
N LEU A 30 -6.01 4.74 -4.41
CA LEU A 30 -5.70 5.54 -5.60
C LEU A 30 -6.66 6.73 -5.79
N THR A 31 -7.88 6.69 -5.23
CA THR A 31 -8.78 7.87 -5.24
C THR A 31 -8.30 8.99 -4.34
N GLN A 32 -7.46 8.68 -3.35
CA GLN A 32 -6.93 9.63 -2.36
C GLN A 32 -5.48 10.02 -2.69
N ALA A 33 -4.67 9.07 -3.16
CA ALA A 33 -3.27 9.26 -3.47
C ALA A 33 -2.92 8.52 -4.79
N PRO A 34 -2.80 9.22 -5.93
CA PRO A 34 -2.51 8.62 -7.23
C PRO A 34 -1.02 8.27 -7.36
N VAL A 35 -0.58 7.27 -6.60
CA VAL A 35 0.82 6.83 -6.53
C VAL A 35 1.02 5.44 -7.13
N ALA A 36 2.30 5.08 -7.35
CA ALA A 36 2.64 3.79 -7.91
C ALA A 36 2.27 2.64 -6.97
N ILE A 37 1.78 1.54 -7.55
CA ILE A 37 1.64 0.24 -6.89
C ILE A 37 2.88 -0.59 -7.25
N GLN A 38 3.65 -0.97 -6.25
CA GLN A 38 4.80 -1.85 -6.37
C GLN A 38 4.40 -3.26 -5.96
N ARG A 39 4.77 -4.26 -6.78
CA ARG A 39 4.52 -5.68 -6.49
C ARG A 39 5.81 -6.36 -6.06
N ARG A 40 6.04 -6.46 -4.76
CA ARG A 40 7.24 -7.06 -4.14
C ARG A 40 6.98 -7.31 -2.66
N GLU A 41 7.78 -8.18 -2.05
CA GLU A 41 7.78 -8.31 -0.59
C GLU A 41 8.16 -6.98 0.08
N PRO A 42 7.45 -6.56 1.15
CA PRO A 42 7.83 -5.40 1.93
C PRO A 42 9.12 -5.70 2.72
N THR A 43 9.90 -4.65 2.97
CA THR A 43 11.04 -4.67 3.88
C THR A 43 10.62 -4.10 5.23
N GLU A 44 11.43 -4.30 6.27
CA GLU A 44 11.20 -3.65 7.58
C GLU A 44 11.16 -2.12 7.47
N ALA A 45 11.94 -1.54 6.55
CA ALA A 45 11.92 -0.11 6.29
C ALA A 45 10.58 0.37 5.69
N ASP A 46 9.97 -0.44 4.80
CA ASP A 46 8.65 -0.13 4.25
C ASP A 46 7.57 -0.15 5.34
N LEU A 47 7.66 -1.10 6.28
CA LEU A 47 6.73 -1.21 7.41
C LEU A 47 6.92 -0.08 8.44
N ALA A 48 8.12 0.51 8.53
CA ALA A 48 8.43 1.63 9.40
C ALA A 48 8.04 3.00 8.80
N ASP A 49 7.85 3.10 7.49
CA ASP A 49 7.54 4.34 6.79
C ASP A 49 6.02 4.56 6.68
N THR A 50 5.50 5.50 7.46
CA THR A 50 4.06 5.85 7.46
C THR A 50 3.56 6.45 6.13
N SER A 51 4.44 6.79 5.20
CA SER A 51 4.07 7.26 3.85
C SER A 51 3.89 6.11 2.84
N ILE A 52 4.16 4.87 3.24
CA ILE A 52 4.00 3.69 2.39
C ILE A 52 2.80 2.88 2.88
N ALA A 53 1.84 2.66 1.99
CA ALA A 53 0.74 1.74 2.26
C ALA A 53 1.15 0.32 1.88
N VAL A 54 1.21 -0.58 2.85
CA VAL A 54 1.51 -2.00 2.65
C VAL A 54 0.21 -2.79 2.73
N LEU A 55 -0.14 -3.51 1.65
CA LEU A 55 -1.43 -4.19 1.48
C LEU A 55 -1.22 -5.66 1.11
N ASP A 56 -2.10 -6.52 1.62
CA ASP A 56 -2.18 -7.95 1.27
C ASP A 56 -0.81 -8.65 1.19
N VAL A 57 0.02 -8.47 2.21
CA VAL A 57 1.38 -9.04 2.24
C VAL A 57 1.45 -10.43 2.85
N GLY A 58 0.32 -10.99 3.29
CA GLY A 58 0.29 -12.25 4.03
C GLY A 58 1.19 -12.24 5.28
N GLY A 59 1.18 -13.32 6.05
CA GLY A 59 2.04 -13.49 7.21
C GLY A 59 1.85 -14.90 7.72
N GLU A 60 2.70 -15.80 7.23
CA GLU A 60 2.53 -17.27 7.27
C GLU A 60 1.24 -17.81 6.60
#